data_AF-A0A0G1GJE0-F1
#
_entry.id   AF-A0A0G1GJE0-F1
#
_cell.length_a   1.000
_cell.length_b   1.000
_cell.length_c   1.000
_cell.angle_alpha   90.00
_cell.angle_beta   90.00
_cell.angle_gamma   90.00
#
_symmetry.space_group_name_H-M   'P 1'
#
loop_
_entity.id
_entity.type
_entity.pdbx_description
1 polymer ?
#
loop_
_entity_poly.entity_id
_entity_poly.type
_entity_poly.pdbx_seq_one_letter_code
_entity_poly.pdbx_strand_id
1 'polypeptide(L)'
;MAKPLIIRGIIDRFENKLAVIVTPDKTEILWPIKNLPEEIGQGSAVRLTLSTNESAEQEREALAKSMLNDILNNAPEETNLS
;
A
#
# COMPACT_ATOMS: atom_id res chain seq x y z
N MET A 1 -14.28 8.89 -2.95
CA MET A 1 -12.86 8.49 -3.05
C MET A 1 -12.16 8.89 -1.76
N ALA A 2 -11.94 7.96 -0.84
CA ALA A 2 -11.07 8.22 0.31
C ALA A 2 -9.62 8.08 -0.16
N LYS A 3 -8.89 9.20 -0.22
CA LYS A 3 -7.48 9.17 -0.60
C LYS A 3 -6.69 8.46 0.51
N PRO A 4 -5.95 7.37 0.22
CA PRO A 4 -5.15 6.73 1.26
C PRO A 4 -4.09 7.70 1.76
N LEU A 5 -3.95 7.79 3.08
CA LEU A 5 -2.96 8.66 3.69
C LEU A 5 -1.60 7.98 3.59
N ILE A 6 -0.69 8.60 2.85
CA ILE A 6 0.67 8.11 2.70
C ILE A 6 1.57 8.93 3.62
N ILE A 7 2.20 8.25 4.57
CA ILE A 7 3.17 8.85 5.48
C ILE A 7 4.54 8.31 5.09
N ARG A 8 5.50 9.22 4.88
CA ARG A 8 6.90 8.88 4.63
C ARG A 8 7.71 9.24 5.86
N GLY A 9 8.65 8.37 6.22
CA GLY A 9 9.54 8.61 7.35
C GLY A 9 10.80 7.79 7.25
N ILE A 10 11.68 7.97 8.23
CA ILE A 10 12.95 7.27 8.35
C ILE A 10 12.98 6.59 9.72
N ILE A 11 13.50 5.37 9.80
CA ILE A 11 13.76 4.74 11.10
C ILE A 11 14.91 5.48 11.77
N ASP A 12 14.61 6.19 12.85
CA ASP A 12 15.62 6.93 13.62
C ASP A 12 16.34 6.02 14.61
N ARG A 13 15.60 5.14 15.32
CA ARG A 13 16.15 4.22 16.32
C ARG A 13 15.19 3.06 16.63
N PHE A 14 15.70 2.05 17.33
CA PHE A 14 14.90 0.94 17.87
C PHE A 14 14.99 0.93 19.40
N GLU A 15 13.86 0.93 20.08
CA GLU A 15 13.76 0.93 21.54
C GLU A 15 12.71 -0.09 22.00
N ASN A 16 13.05 -1.00 22.92
CA ASN A 16 12.08 -1.89 23.59
C ASN A 16 11.08 -2.61 22.66
N LYS A 17 11.54 -3.10 21.49
CA LYS A 17 10.72 -3.75 20.45
C LYS A 17 9.82 -2.81 19.64
N LEU A 18 10.09 -1.52 19.70
CA LEU A 18 9.48 -0.49 18.87
C LEU A 18 10.57 0.14 18.00
N ALA A 19 10.24 0.44 16.75
CA ALA A 19 10.99 1.33 15.90
C ALA A 19 10.40 2.72 16.03
N VAL A 20 11.26 3.72 16.17
CA VAL A 20 10.88 5.13 16.13
C VAL A 20 11.07 5.60 14.70
N ILE A 21 9.96 5.91 14.03
CA ILE A 21 9.95 6.42 12.66
C ILE A 21 9.74 7.93 12.73
N VAL A 22 10.68 8.70 12.20
CA VAL A 22 10.62 10.16 12.16
C VAL A 22 10.14 10.62 10.78
N THR A 23 9.09 11.43 10.74
CA THR A 23 8.58 12.04 9.51
C THR A 23 9.32 13.37 9.21
N PRO A 24 9.23 13.90 7.98
CA PRO A 24 9.78 15.22 7.63
C PRO A 24 9.26 16.35 8.53
N ASP A 25 8.02 16.23 9.00
CA ASP A 25 7.38 17.17 9.92
C ASP A 25 7.84 17.01 11.38
N LYS A 26 8.87 16.19 11.63
CA LYS A 26 9.42 15.83 12.95
C LYS A 26 8.44 15.08 13.85
N THR A 27 7.43 14.44 13.29
CA THR A 27 6.54 13.56 14.04
C THR A 27 7.24 12.23 14.29
N GLU A 28 7.26 11.78 15.55
CA GLU A 28 7.73 10.45 15.91
C GLU A 28 6.55 9.46 15.90
N ILE A 29 6.71 8.37 15.17
CA ILE A 29 5.76 7.26 15.09
C ILE A 29 6.41 6.04 15.71
N LEU A 30 5.84 5.57 16.83
CA LEU A 30 6.25 4.31 17.46
C LEU A 30 5.60 3.14 16.73
N TRP A 31 6.41 2.32 16.08
CA TRP A 31 5.94 1.18 15.28
C TRP A 31 6.49 -0.14 15.81
N PRO A 32 5.68 -1.20 15.98
CA PRO A 32 6.17 -2.49 16.45
C PRO A 32 7.19 -3.09 15.48
N ILE A 33 8.36 -3.54 15.99
CA ILE A 33 9.39 -4.17 15.13
C ILE A 33 8.90 -5.44 14.45
N LYS A 34 7.91 -6.13 15.04
CA LYS A 34 7.29 -7.32 14.46
C LYS A 34 6.52 -7.02 13.17
N ASN A 35 6.09 -5.77 12.99
CA ASN A 35 5.33 -5.32 11.84
C ASN A 35 6.22 -4.58 10.83
N LEU A 36 7.54 -4.61 11.03
CA LEU A 36 8.51 -4.13 10.07
C LEU A 36 9.05 -5.32 9.26
N PRO A 37 9.26 -5.14 7.95
CA PRO A 37 10.05 -6.08 7.16
C PRO A 37 11.42 -6.35 7.78
N GLU A 38 11.89 -7.60 7.67
CA GLU A 38 13.12 -8.05 8.33
C GLU A 38 14.40 -7.36 7.81
N GLU A 39 14.34 -6.77 6.60
CA GLU A 39 15.48 -6.14 5.94
C GLU A 39 15.70 -4.66 6.31
N ILE A 40 14.94 -4.14 7.28
CA ILE A 40 14.95 -2.69 7.58
C ILE A 40 15.79 -2.39 8.82
N GLY A 41 16.76 -1.49 8.65
CA GLY A 41 17.66 -1.03 9.70
C GLY A 41 17.44 0.44 10.09
N GLN A 42 18.27 0.92 11.01
CA GLN A 42 18.33 2.33 11.35
C GLN A 42 18.76 3.14 10.11
N GLY A 43 18.13 4.29 9.88
CA GLY A 43 18.35 5.14 8.71
C GLY A 43 17.59 4.71 7.46
N SER A 44 16.86 3.59 7.48
CA SER A 44 16.05 3.16 6.34
C SER A 44 14.82 4.04 6.16
N ALA A 45 14.54 4.41 4.91
CA ALA A 45 13.32 5.10 4.53
C ALA A 45 12.14 4.12 4.47
N VAL A 46 11.02 4.50 5.08
CA VAL A 46 9.79 3.71 5.14
C VAL A 46 8.60 4.51 4.62
N ARG A 47 7.67 3.79 3.97
CA ARG A 47 6.41 4.34 3.46
C ARG A 47 5.24 3.62 4.12
N LEU A 48 4.54 4.31 5.00
CA LEU A 48 3.33 3.82 5.63
C LEU A 48 2.13 4.29 4.79
N THR A 49 1.21 3.36 4.53
CA THR A 49 -0.04 3.65 3.80
C THR A 49 -1.19 3.28 4.72
N LEU A 50 -1.98 4.28 5.13
CA LEU A 50 -3.16 4.10 5.97
C LEU A 50 -4.40 4.20 5.09
N SER A 51 -5.22 3.16 5.11
CA SER A 51 -6.50 3.07 4.42
C SER A 51 -7.57 2.55 5.38
N THR A 52 -8.81 2.99 5.16
CA THR A 52 -9.98 2.48 5.89
C THR A 52 -10.54 1.24 5.17
N ASN A 53 -11.17 0.33 5.91
CA ASN A 53 -11.69 -0.93 5.37
C ASN A 53 -12.72 -0.72 4.23
N GLU A 54 -13.47 0.38 4.29
CA GLU A 54 -14.42 0.80 3.24
C GLU A 54 -13.71 1.17 1.92
N SER A 55 -12.48 1.70 2.00
CA SER A 55 -11.67 2.06 0.83
C SER A 55 -11.02 0.83 0.18
N ALA A 56 -10.66 -0.18 0.97
CA ALA A 56 -10.04 -1.41 0.46
C ALA A 56 -11.04 -2.28 -0.35
N GLU A 57 -12.32 -2.25 0.02
CA GLU A 57 -13.37 -2.99 -0.69
C GLU A 57 -13.67 -2.37 -2.07
N GLN A 58 -13.75 -1.04 -2.15
CA GLN A 58 -13.95 -0.33 -3.41
C GLN A 58 -12.76 -0.46 -4.37
N GLU A 59 -11.51 -0.54 -3.87
CA GLU A 59 -10.33 -0.80 -4.69
C GLU A 59 -10.34 -2.23 -5.27
N ARG A 60 -10.78 -3.23 -4.50
CA ARG A 60 -11.00 -4.60 -5.01
C ARG A 60 -12.09 -4.65 -6.07
N GLU A 61 -13.22 -3.97 -5.85
CA GLU A 61 -14.29 -3.88 -6.86
C GLU A 61 -13.81 -3.19 -8.14
N ALA A 62 -13.07 -2.08 -8.02
CA ALA A 62 -12.55 -1.34 -9.18
C ALA A 62 -11.53 -2.17 -9.98
N LEU A 63 -10.63 -2.89 -9.29
CA LEU A 63 -9.66 -3.77 -9.93
C LEU A 63 -10.36 -4.93 -10.64
N ALA A 64 -11.30 -5.61 -9.96
CA ALA A 64 -12.07 -6.70 -10.55
C ALA A 64 -12.86 -6.23 -11.78
N LYS A 65 -13.47 -5.05 -11.71
CA LYS A 65 -14.20 -4.46 -12.83
C LYS A 65 -13.28 -4.09 -13.99
N SER A 66 -12.08 -3.56 -13.72
CA SER A 66 -11.08 -3.28 -14.76
C SER A 66 -10.62 -4.56 -15.45
N MET A 67 -10.30 -5.60 -14.67
CA MET A 67 -9.90 -6.90 -15.22
C MET A 67 -11.02 -7.54 -16.06
N LEU A 68 -12.27 -7.46 -15.61
CA LEU A 68 -13.42 -7.97 -16.37
C LEU A 68 -13.58 -7.23 -17.69
N ASN A 69 -13.42 -5.90 -17.67
CA ASN A 69 -13.55 -5.05 -18.84
C ASN A 69 -12.42 -5.29 -19.85
N ASP A 70 -11.20 -5.56 -19.38
CA ASP A 70 -10.08 -5.93 -20.25
C ASP A 70 -10.28 -7.31 -20.90
N ILE A 71 -10.86 -8.28 -20.19
CA ILE A 71 -11.18 -9.60 -20.74
C ILE A 71 -12.30 -9.50 -21.79
N LEU A 72 -13.34 -8.71 -21.53
CA LEU A 72 -14.48 -8.53 -22.44
C LEU A 72 -14.10 -7.77 -23.71
N ASN A 73 -13.21 -6.79 -23.63
CA ASN A 73 -12.76 -6.02 -24.79
C ASN A 73 -11.65 -6.71 -25.60
N ASN A 74 -11.08 -7.81 -25.09
CA ASN A 74 -10.01 -8.56 -25.74
C ASN A 74 -10.43 -9.99 -26.12
N ALA A 75 -11.73 -10.30 -26.09
CA ALA A 75 -12.25 -11.51 -26.70
C ALA A 75 -12.05 -11.39 -28.23
N PRO A 76 -11.27 -12.28 -28.86
CA PRO A 76 -11.12 -12.26 -30.30
C PRO A 76 -12.50 -12.43 -30.93
N GLU A 77 -12.88 -11.49 -31.79
CA GLU A 77 -14.01 -11.69 -32.68
C GLU A 77 -13.69 -12.88 -33.60
N GLU A 78 -14.09 -14.08 -33.20
CA GLU A 78 -14.29 -15.20 -34.12
C GLU A 78 -15.52 -14.89 -34.99
N THR A 79 -15.39 -13.92 -35.91
CA THR A 79 -16.34 -13.76 -37.01
C THR A 79 -15.97 -14.74 -38.13
N ASN A 80 -16.51 -15.95 -37.95
CA ASN A 80 -17.06 -16.87 -38.94
C ASN A 80 -16.56 -16.83 -40.41
N LEU A 81 -16.05 -18.00 -40.80
CA LEU A 81 -16.02 -18.64 -42.13
C LEU A 81 -17.04 -18.11 -43.17
N SER A 82 -16.56 -17.66 -44.33
CA SER A 82 -17.03 -18.01 -45.70
C SER A 82 -16.26 -17.27 -46.78
#